data_AF-A0A318ERZ5-F1
#
_entry.id   AF-A0A318ERZ5-F1
#
_cell.length_a   1.000
_cell.length_b   1.000
_cell.length_c   1.000
_cell.angle_alpha   90.00
_cell.angle_beta   90.00
_cell.angle_gamma   90.00
#
_symmetry.space_group_name_H-M   'P 1'
#
loop_
_entity.id
_entity.type
_entity.pdbx_description
1 polymer ?
#
loop_
_entity_poly.entity_id
_entity_poly.type
_entity_poly.pdbx_seq_one_letter_code
_entity_poly.pdbx_strand_id
1 'polypeptide(L)'
;MEEKEIILAKICAILDKPYFIIKENGEFKKYLKCCGLGKLYDDNADYLEPYWYNGTWQNPREEYNIFIGLDNIFTELLKSNETKKLSLLIVELGNNINPYITSRYYEDDRCKKYVDKLINLYQLLGFELVKETDYFDVIPWSGNTEKIADVYGLEQWLLNNYPEIYDSYEGSIDAFVSGNFGTCIEACRTTLTGLFSKYKGPDSFAKWFRGTADIAGEYDGSNMQDIKNHLDALGKRELSEFFEENISGSYKKTRAIYSIYSMLSDYGTHRQEGTEETPSKEDALMMLRMTEDIMIWIFQKRDS
;
A
#
# COMPACT_ATOMS: atom_id res chain seq x y z
N MET A 1 7.28 14.08 14.69
CA MET A 1 6.13 13.45 14.05
C MET A 1 6.55 12.02 13.82
N GLU A 2 5.76 11.06 14.31
CA GLU A 2 6.09 9.64 14.21
C GLU A 2 5.96 9.25 12.74
N GLU A 3 7.08 8.85 12.13
CA GLU A 3 7.07 8.33 10.76
C GLU A 3 6.23 7.05 10.76
N LYS A 4 5.25 6.97 9.87
CA LYS A 4 4.45 5.76 9.70
C LYS A 4 4.75 5.11 8.37
N GLU A 5 5.06 3.82 8.44
CA GLU A 5 5.24 2.92 7.31
C GLU A 5 4.22 1.79 7.46
N ILE A 6 2.99 2.01 7.00
CA ILE A 6 1.84 1.17 7.39
C ILE A 6 2.08 -0.29 7.00
N ILE A 7 2.59 -0.52 5.79
CA ILE A 7 2.77 -1.87 5.25
C ILE A 7 3.94 -2.59 5.94
N LEU A 8 5.09 -1.92 6.08
CA LEU A 8 6.29 -2.50 6.69
C LEU A 8 6.09 -2.80 8.17
N ALA A 9 5.47 -1.88 8.93
CA ALA A 9 5.12 -2.12 10.32
C ALA A 9 4.16 -3.31 10.49
N LYS A 10 3.19 -3.49 9.58
CA LYS A 10 2.30 -4.67 9.60
C LYS A 10 3.04 -5.97 9.28
N ILE A 11 4.05 -5.94 8.42
CA ILE A 11 4.93 -7.10 8.19
C ILE A 11 5.69 -7.43 9.47
N CYS A 12 6.35 -6.44 10.10
CA CYS A 12 7.03 -6.61 11.39
C CYS A 12 6.12 -7.26 12.43
N ALA A 13 4.88 -6.76 12.56
CA ALA A 13 3.90 -7.25 13.53
C ALA A 13 3.41 -8.69 13.28
N ILE A 14 3.50 -9.18 12.05
CA ILE A 14 3.22 -10.59 11.72
C ILE A 14 4.46 -11.44 11.99
N LEU A 15 5.65 -11.00 11.60
CA LEU A 15 6.89 -11.74 11.80
C LEU A 15 7.28 -11.91 13.28
N ASP A 16 6.91 -10.94 14.13
CA ASP A 16 7.09 -11.01 15.58
C ASP A 16 6.15 -12.04 16.27
N LYS A 17 5.16 -12.59 15.54
CA LYS A 17 4.27 -13.60 16.11
C LYS A 17 5.02 -14.91 16.36
N PRO A 18 4.59 -15.71 17.36
CA PRO A 18 5.21 -16.99 17.65
C PRO A 18 5.35 -17.86 16.41
N TYR A 19 6.53 -18.45 16.26
CA TYR A 19 6.91 -19.37 15.19
C TYR A 19 7.07 -18.79 13.79
N PHE A 20 6.73 -17.52 13.51
CA PHE A 20 6.94 -16.98 12.16
C PHE A 20 8.42 -16.88 11.80
N ILE A 21 9.26 -16.51 12.77
CA ILE A 21 10.71 -16.52 12.66
C ILE A 21 11.29 -17.58 13.61
N ILE A 22 12.40 -18.19 13.21
CA ILE A 22 13.15 -19.12 14.04
C ILE A 22 13.78 -18.34 15.20
N LYS A 23 13.40 -18.68 16.45
CA LYS A 23 13.90 -18.01 17.65
C LYS A 23 15.25 -18.61 18.09
N GLU A 24 16.31 -18.24 17.39
CA GLU A 24 17.68 -18.64 17.65
C GLU A 24 18.66 -17.47 17.45
N ASN A 25 19.76 -17.48 18.19
CA ASN A 25 20.82 -16.48 18.03
C ASN A 25 21.48 -16.58 16.66
N GLY A 26 21.77 -15.44 16.03
CA GLY A 26 22.40 -15.36 14.71
C GLY A 26 21.46 -15.52 13.51
N GLU A 27 20.17 -15.82 13.70
CA GLU A 27 19.22 -15.95 12.59
C GLU A 27 19.06 -14.63 11.82
N PHE A 28 18.82 -13.51 12.50
CA PHE A 28 18.78 -12.20 11.84
C PHE A 28 20.15 -11.77 11.31
N LYS A 29 21.24 -12.14 11.97
CA LYS A 29 22.59 -11.88 11.45
C LYS A 29 22.79 -12.50 10.07
N LYS A 30 22.27 -13.72 9.85
CA LYS A 30 22.27 -14.40 8.56
C LYS A 30 21.49 -13.59 7.52
N TYR A 31 20.22 -13.25 7.81
CA TYR A 31 19.36 -12.51 6.88
C TYR A 31 19.97 -11.16 6.48
N LEU A 32 20.36 -10.35 7.48
CA LEU A 32 20.93 -9.01 7.23
C LEU A 32 22.26 -9.07 6.48
N LYS A 33 23.13 -10.05 6.74
CA LYS A 33 24.39 -10.19 6.01
C LYS A 33 24.19 -10.58 4.54
N CYS A 34 23.20 -11.42 4.22
CA CYS A 34 22.84 -11.73 2.83
C CYS A 34 22.45 -10.47 2.04
N CYS A 35 21.87 -9.48 2.71
CA CYS A 35 21.49 -8.19 2.11
C CYS A 35 22.59 -7.11 2.17
N GLY A 36 23.77 -7.41 2.71
CA GLY A 36 24.82 -6.40 2.91
C GLY A 36 24.53 -5.40 4.05
N LEU A 37 23.65 -5.75 4.98
CA LEU A 37 23.16 -4.92 6.10
C LEU A 37 23.80 -5.29 7.44
N GLY A 38 25.00 -5.87 7.42
CA GLY A 38 25.67 -6.36 8.64
C GLY A 38 25.85 -5.30 9.74
N LYS A 39 26.08 -4.03 9.36
CA LYS A 39 26.18 -2.93 10.33
C LYS A 39 24.85 -2.66 11.05
N LEU A 40 23.73 -2.66 10.32
CA LEU A 40 22.41 -2.45 10.92
C LEU A 40 22.02 -3.59 11.86
N TYR A 41 22.52 -4.81 11.62
CA TYR A 41 22.40 -5.90 12.58
C TYR A 41 23.15 -5.56 13.89
N ASP A 42 24.40 -5.10 13.81
CA ASP A 42 25.19 -4.80 15.01
C ASP A 42 24.52 -3.69 15.84
N ASP A 43 23.95 -2.67 15.17
CA ASP A 43 23.23 -1.56 15.81
C ASP A 43 21.89 -1.99 16.45
N ASN A 44 21.32 -3.13 16.05
CA ASN A 44 20.01 -3.64 16.52
C ASN A 44 20.07 -5.02 17.20
N ALA A 45 21.27 -5.52 17.50
CA ALA A 45 21.46 -6.91 17.94
C ALA A 45 20.71 -7.24 19.24
N ASP A 46 20.57 -6.28 20.15
CA ASP A 46 19.83 -6.48 21.40
C ASP A 46 18.33 -6.78 21.17
N TYR A 47 17.74 -6.31 20.07
CA TYR A 47 16.36 -6.62 19.72
C TYR A 47 16.23 -7.94 18.95
N LEU A 48 17.28 -8.35 18.25
CA LEU A 48 17.24 -9.45 17.27
C LEU A 48 17.82 -10.77 17.80
N GLU A 49 18.59 -10.73 18.88
CA GLU A 49 19.20 -11.92 19.51
C GLU A 49 18.37 -12.36 20.73
N PRO A 50 17.66 -13.51 20.65
CA PRO A 50 16.73 -13.92 21.70
C PRO A 50 17.40 -14.31 23.02
N TYR A 51 18.70 -14.63 22.98
CA TYR A 51 19.43 -15.11 24.14
C TYR A 51 20.79 -14.42 24.32
N TRP A 52 21.27 -14.43 25.55
CA TRP A 52 22.65 -14.13 25.91
C TRP A 52 23.22 -15.28 26.76
N TYR A 53 24.54 -15.43 26.74
CA TYR A 53 25.20 -16.56 27.38
C TYR A 53 26.06 -16.13 28.57
N ASN A 54 25.91 -16.85 29.69
CA ASN A 54 26.82 -16.77 30.83
C ASN A 54 27.62 -18.08 30.93
N GLY A 55 28.77 -18.14 30.24
CA GLY A 55 29.46 -19.40 29.99
C GLY A 55 28.62 -20.31 29.09
N THR A 56 28.23 -21.48 29.59
CA THR A 56 27.37 -22.43 28.85
C THR A 56 25.87 -22.23 29.09
N TRP A 57 25.49 -21.35 30.01
CA TRP A 57 24.09 -21.11 30.36
C TRP A 57 23.45 -20.12 29.39
N GLN A 58 22.38 -20.54 28.71
CA GLN A 58 21.57 -19.69 27.83
C GLN A 58 20.49 -18.97 28.66
N ASN A 59 20.45 -17.64 28.56
CA ASN A 59 19.49 -16.80 29.26
C ASN A 59 18.65 -16.03 28.24
N PRO A 60 17.33 -15.88 28.44
CA PRO A 60 16.52 -15.01 27.60
C PRO A 60 17.00 -13.57 27.70
N ARG A 61 16.97 -12.87 26.57
CA ARG A 61 17.17 -11.42 26.52
C ARG A 61 15.83 -10.72 26.71
N GLU A 62 15.78 -9.75 27.61
CA GLU A 62 14.54 -9.01 27.92
C GLU A 62 14.17 -8.04 26.78
N GLU A 63 15.18 -7.50 26.09
CA GLU A 63 15.04 -6.57 24.99
C GLU A 63 14.62 -7.25 23.67
N TYR A 64 14.66 -8.57 23.58
CA TYR A 64 14.34 -9.29 22.34
C TYR A 64 12.92 -8.97 21.86
N ASN A 65 12.85 -8.34 20.69
CA ASN A 65 11.62 -7.86 20.09
C ASN A 65 11.86 -7.70 18.58
N ILE A 66 11.33 -8.64 17.78
CA ILE A 66 11.56 -8.64 16.34
C ILE A 66 10.96 -7.40 15.70
N PHE A 67 9.79 -6.97 16.19
CA PHE A 67 9.11 -5.79 15.68
C PHE A 67 10.03 -4.56 15.77
N ILE A 68 10.54 -4.24 16.95
CA ILE A 68 11.39 -3.04 17.16
C ILE A 68 12.67 -3.14 16.34
N GLY A 69 13.31 -4.31 16.33
CA GLY A 69 14.55 -4.50 15.57
C GLY A 69 14.36 -4.26 14.07
N LEU A 70 13.33 -4.86 13.47
CA LEU A 70 13.04 -4.71 12.04
C LEU A 70 12.53 -3.31 11.68
N ASP A 71 11.69 -2.71 12.52
CA ASP A 71 11.16 -1.36 12.32
C ASP A 71 12.29 -0.33 12.27
N ASN A 72 13.23 -0.38 13.22
CA ASN A 72 14.44 0.46 13.20
C ASN A 72 15.25 0.30 11.91
N ILE A 73 15.41 -0.94 11.43
CA ILE A 73 16.15 -1.23 10.19
C ILE A 73 15.43 -0.65 8.97
N PHE A 74 14.12 -0.84 8.87
CA PHE A 74 13.32 -0.34 7.75
C PHE A 74 13.34 1.18 7.67
N THR A 75 13.12 1.86 8.80
CA THR A 75 13.19 3.32 8.88
C THR A 75 14.55 3.86 8.45
N GLU A 76 15.65 3.25 8.90
CA GLU A 76 17.00 3.68 8.49
C GLU A 76 17.23 3.49 6.98
N LEU A 77 16.75 2.39 6.41
CA LEU A 77 16.86 2.12 4.97
C LEU A 77 16.04 3.10 4.12
N LEU A 78 14.86 3.48 4.58
CA LEU A 78 14.02 4.45 3.88
C LEU A 78 14.61 5.86 3.96
N LYS A 79 15.11 6.28 5.13
CA LYS A 79 15.81 7.57 5.32
C LYS A 79 17.06 7.71 4.46
N SER A 80 17.82 6.63 4.35
CA SER A 80 19.02 6.58 3.52
C SER A 80 18.73 6.33 2.04
N ASN A 81 17.46 6.16 1.66
CA ASN A 81 17.01 5.82 0.31
C ASN A 81 17.69 4.55 -0.25
N GLU A 82 18.00 3.59 0.62
CA GLU A 82 18.63 2.30 0.30
C GLU A 82 17.58 1.25 -0.12
N THR A 83 16.68 1.65 -1.01
CA THR A 83 15.46 0.91 -1.42
C THR A 83 15.77 -0.45 -2.04
N LYS A 84 16.93 -0.60 -2.70
CA LYS A 84 17.43 -1.87 -3.20
C LYS A 84 17.74 -2.86 -2.08
N LYS A 85 18.41 -2.40 -1.02
CA LYS A 85 18.74 -3.25 0.13
C LYS A 85 17.49 -3.58 0.94
N LEU A 86 16.56 -2.63 1.05
CA LEU A 86 15.24 -2.87 1.63
C LEU A 86 14.48 -3.96 0.87
N SER A 87 14.44 -3.87 -0.47
CA SER A 87 13.83 -4.90 -1.32
C SER A 87 14.46 -6.28 -1.10
N LEU A 88 15.79 -6.35 -1.04
CA LEU A 88 16.52 -7.59 -0.75
C LEU A 88 16.15 -8.14 0.65
N LEU A 89 16.04 -7.27 1.65
CA LEU A 89 15.65 -7.68 3.00
C LEU A 89 14.21 -8.21 3.05
N ILE A 90 13.27 -7.59 2.35
CA ILE A 90 11.89 -8.10 2.26
C ILE A 90 11.84 -9.51 1.64
N VAL A 91 12.64 -9.73 0.59
CA VAL A 91 12.82 -11.06 -0.03
C VAL A 91 13.40 -12.06 0.97
N GLU A 92 14.52 -11.72 1.62
CA GLU A 92 15.15 -12.60 2.61
C GLU A 92 14.21 -12.93 3.79
N LEU A 93 13.45 -11.96 4.29
CA LEU A 93 12.49 -12.19 5.38
C LEU A 93 11.39 -13.17 4.97
N GLY A 94 10.89 -13.08 3.74
CA GLY A 94 9.85 -13.99 3.25
C GLY A 94 10.39 -15.41 3.02
N ASN A 95 11.58 -15.52 2.41
CA ASN A 95 12.25 -16.79 2.16
C ASN A 95 12.64 -17.55 3.45
N ASN A 96 12.83 -16.82 4.55
CA ASN A 96 13.22 -17.39 5.83
C ASN A 96 12.06 -17.44 6.86
N ILE A 97 10.81 -17.31 6.41
CA ILE A 97 9.66 -17.66 7.26
C ILE A 97 9.81 -19.12 7.66
N ASN A 98 9.63 -19.40 8.95
CA ASN A 98 9.82 -20.73 9.51
C ASN A 98 8.94 -21.78 8.78
N PRO A 99 9.52 -22.89 8.27
CA PRO A 99 8.77 -23.99 7.66
C PRO A 99 7.62 -24.53 8.51
N TYR A 100 7.69 -24.40 9.83
CA TYR A 100 6.57 -24.72 10.71
C TYR A 100 5.26 -24.04 10.27
N ILE A 101 5.33 -22.81 9.77
CA ILE A 101 4.16 -22.04 9.33
C ILE A 101 3.48 -22.69 8.11
N THR A 102 4.22 -23.27 7.17
CA THR A 102 3.60 -23.92 5.99
C THR A 102 2.75 -25.12 6.41
N SER A 103 3.25 -25.92 7.36
CA SER A 103 2.51 -27.07 7.90
C SER A 103 1.23 -26.67 8.65
N ARG A 104 1.25 -25.54 9.35
CA ARG A 104 0.11 -25.05 10.14
C ARG A 104 -0.95 -24.32 9.32
N TYR A 105 -0.64 -23.92 8.11
CA TYR A 105 -1.53 -23.11 7.28
C TYR A 105 -2.92 -23.74 7.06
N TYR A 106 -3.01 -25.06 6.90
CA TYR A 106 -4.30 -25.76 6.72
C TYR A 106 -4.92 -26.26 8.03
N GLU A 107 -4.18 -26.20 9.15
CA GLU A 107 -4.60 -26.77 10.43
C GLU A 107 -5.05 -25.72 11.46
N ASP A 108 -4.51 -24.49 11.39
CA ASP A 108 -4.83 -23.39 12.30
C ASP A 108 -5.36 -22.18 11.52
N ASP A 109 -6.66 -21.92 11.64
CA ASP A 109 -7.33 -20.78 11.01
C ASP A 109 -6.69 -19.42 11.36
N ARG A 110 -6.10 -19.28 12.55
CA ARG A 110 -5.39 -18.06 12.93
C ARG A 110 -4.06 -17.96 12.18
N CYS A 111 -3.33 -19.07 12.07
CA CYS A 111 -2.10 -19.13 11.29
C CYS A 111 -2.39 -18.79 9.82
N LYS A 112 -3.40 -19.44 9.23
CA LYS A 112 -3.89 -19.16 7.88
C LYS A 112 -4.17 -17.67 7.70
N LYS A 113 -4.94 -17.06 8.60
CA LYS A 113 -5.27 -15.63 8.55
C LYS A 113 -4.04 -14.73 8.58
N TYR A 114 -3.01 -15.06 9.36
CA TYR A 114 -1.77 -14.26 9.39
C TYR A 114 -0.95 -14.45 8.11
N VAL A 115 -0.89 -15.66 7.56
CA VAL A 115 -0.24 -15.92 6.28
C VAL A 115 -0.96 -15.20 5.14
N ASP A 116 -2.28 -15.27 5.06
CA ASP A 116 -3.08 -14.56 4.05
C ASP A 116 -2.84 -13.04 4.10
N LYS A 117 -2.79 -12.48 5.32
CA LYS A 117 -2.43 -11.07 5.53
C LYS A 117 -1.02 -10.76 5.04
N LEU A 118 -0.05 -11.62 5.35
CA LEU A 118 1.34 -11.44 4.95
C LEU A 118 1.49 -11.48 3.43
N ILE A 119 0.82 -12.43 2.76
CA ILE A 119 0.77 -12.50 1.29
C ILE A 119 0.22 -11.20 0.70
N ASN A 120 -0.88 -10.68 1.27
CA ASN A 120 -1.47 -9.42 0.80
C ASN A 120 -0.51 -8.24 1.00
N LEU A 121 0.20 -8.15 2.13
CA LEU A 121 1.19 -7.10 2.39
C LEU A 121 2.36 -7.13 1.38
N TYR A 122 2.87 -8.32 1.06
CA TYR A 122 3.93 -8.47 0.05
C TYR A 122 3.48 -7.96 -1.33
N GLN A 123 2.23 -8.19 -1.71
CA GLN A 123 1.67 -7.71 -2.99
C GLN A 123 1.51 -6.19 -3.07
N LEU A 124 1.25 -5.53 -1.94
CA LEU A 124 1.27 -4.07 -1.86
C LEU A 124 2.66 -3.50 -2.12
N LEU A 125 3.71 -4.21 -1.68
CA LEU A 125 5.11 -3.85 -1.94
C LEU A 125 5.61 -4.27 -3.34
N GLY A 126 4.76 -4.93 -4.14
CA GLY A 126 5.13 -5.37 -5.50
C GLY A 126 5.78 -6.76 -5.57
N PHE A 127 5.69 -7.55 -4.50
CA PHE A 127 6.17 -8.94 -4.43
C PHE A 127 5.03 -9.94 -4.34
N GLU A 128 5.29 -11.20 -4.67
CA GLU A 128 4.43 -12.31 -4.31
C GLU A 128 5.16 -13.22 -3.34
N LEU A 129 4.51 -13.46 -2.21
CA LEU A 129 4.92 -14.46 -1.25
C LEU A 129 4.22 -15.77 -1.60
N VAL A 130 4.96 -16.70 -2.19
CA VAL A 130 4.47 -18.00 -2.62
C VAL A 130 4.66 -19.01 -1.48
N LYS A 131 3.58 -19.66 -1.07
CA LYS A 131 3.63 -20.72 -0.06
C LYS A 131 3.80 -22.08 -0.73
N GLU A 132 5.01 -22.62 -0.69
CA GLU A 132 5.31 -23.99 -1.12
C GLU A 132 4.98 -25.02 -0.03
N THR A 133 5.31 -26.29 -0.24
CA THR A 133 5.02 -27.36 0.73
C THR A 133 5.76 -27.14 2.05
N ASP A 134 7.07 -26.88 1.97
CA ASP A 134 7.98 -26.86 3.13
C ASP A 134 8.71 -25.53 3.31
N TYR A 135 8.42 -24.52 2.48
CA TYR A 135 9.07 -23.22 2.52
C TYR A 135 8.17 -22.13 1.91
N PHE A 136 8.63 -20.90 2.02
CA PHE A 136 8.07 -19.76 1.30
C PHE A 136 9.11 -19.26 0.29
N ASP A 137 8.63 -18.81 -0.87
CA ASP A 137 9.44 -18.12 -1.87
C ASP A 137 8.91 -16.71 -2.07
N VAL A 138 9.77 -15.77 -2.46
CA VAL A 138 9.39 -14.39 -2.75
C VAL A 138 9.82 -14.05 -4.17
N ILE A 139 8.84 -13.82 -5.04
CA ILE A 139 9.09 -13.42 -6.42
C ILE A 139 8.69 -11.96 -6.65
N PRO A 140 9.44 -11.18 -7.44
CA PRO A 140 8.98 -9.87 -7.89
C PRO A 140 7.71 -10.02 -8.73
N TRP A 141 6.60 -9.48 -8.26
CA TRP A 141 5.29 -9.59 -8.94
C TRP A 141 5.12 -8.52 -10.02
N SER A 142 5.63 -7.32 -9.75
CA SER A 142 5.83 -6.26 -10.73
C SER A 142 7.29 -5.87 -10.62
N GLY A 143 8.09 -5.98 -11.68
CA GLY A 143 9.54 -5.68 -11.66
C GLY A 143 9.94 -4.24 -11.28
N ASN A 144 9.05 -3.45 -10.69
CA ASN A 144 9.30 -2.13 -10.15
C ASN A 144 9.89 -2.23 -8.72
N THR A 145 11.22 -2.19 -8.63
CA THR A 145 11.94 -2.16 -7.35
C THR A 145 11.81 -0.83 -6.60
N GLU A 146 11.24 0.20 -7.21
CA GLU A 146 11.07 1.53 -6.61
C GLU A 146 9.70 1.70 -5.94
N LYS A 147 8.79 0.72 -6.09
CA LYS A 147 7.43 0.79 -5.53
C LYS A 147 7.42 1.07 -4.02
N ILE A 148 8.34 0.49 -3.27
CA ILE A 148 8.45 0.71 -1.82
C ILE A 148 8.76 2.18 -1.51
N ALA A 149 9.66 2.79 -2.29
CA ALA A 149 10.06 4.18 -2.14
C ALA A 149 8.91 5.14 -2.48
N ASP A 150 8.19 4.85 -3.57
CA ASP A 150 7.05 5.63 -4.02
C ASP A 150 5.92 5.63 -2.97
N VAL A 151 5.59 4.44 -2.44
CA VAL A 151 4.56 4.29 -1.40
C VAL A 151 4.97 4.99 -0.12
N TYR A 152 6.24 4.87 0.30
CA TYR A 152 6.74 5.58 1.48
C TYR A 152 6.64 7.10 1.31
N GLY A 153 7.10 7.63 0.17
CA GLY A 153 7.02 9.07 -0.12
C GLY A 153 5.58 9.58 -0.13
N LEU A 154 4.67 8.81 -0.71
CA LEU A 154 3.23 9.08 -0.69
C LEU A 154 2.65 9.10 0.73
N GLU A 155 2.96 8.10 1.56
CA GLU A 155 2.50 8.03 2.96
C GLU A 155 2.94 9.26 3.77
N GLN A 156 4.22 9.63 3.67
CA GLN A 156 4.75 10.81 4.36
C GLN A 156 4.09 12.10 3.85
N TRP A 157 3.90 12.23 2.53
CA TRP A 157 3.26 13.40 1.95
C TRP A 157 1.80 13.55 2.41
N LEU A 158 1.02 12.47 2.40
CA LEU A 158 -0.36 12.46 2.88
C LEU A 158 -0.43 12.80 4.37
N LEU A 159 0.40 12.17 5.20
CA LEU A 159 0.41 12.41 6.64
C LEU A 159 0.71 13.88 6.98
N ASN A 160 1.63 14.49 6.23
CA ASN A 160 2.09 15.86 6.52
C ASN A 160 1.14 16.93 6.00
N ASN A 161 0.44 16.66 4.90
CA ASN A 161 -0.36 17.69 4.19
C ASN A 161 -1.87 17.47 4.30
N TYR A 162 -2.30 16.20 4.43
CA TYR A 162 -3.70 15.78 4.38
C TYR A 162 -4.01 14.63 5.34
N PRO A 163 -3.86 14.80 6.67
CA PRO A 163 -4.08 13.73 7.65
C PRO A 163 -5.43 13.02 7.50
N GLU A 164 -6.50 13.74 7.19
CA GLU A 164 -7.83 13.17 6.99
C GLU A 164 -7.97 12.31 5.72
N ILE A 165 -7.09 12.51 4.73
CA ILE A 165 -7.01 11.69 3.52
C ILE A 165 -6.11 10.48 3.75
N TYR A 166 -5.08 10.66 4.59
CA TYR A 166 -4.25 9.56 5.07
C TYR A 166 -5.11 8.50 5.78
N ASP A 167 -6.05 8.91 6.65
CA ASP A 167 -6.94 7.97 7.35
C ASP A 167 -7.74 7.05 6.40
N SER A 168 -8.27 7.61 5.30
CA SER A 168 -9.00 6.79 4.31
C SER A 168 -8.07 5.92 3.47
N TYR A 169 -6.83 6.36 3.23
CA TYR A 169 -5.81 5.58 2.54
C TYR A 169 -5.34 4.39 3.41
N GLU A 170 -5.04 4.63 4.68
CA GLU A 170 -4.75 3.58 5.66
C GLU A 170 -5.92 2.57 5.73
N GLY A 171 -7.16 3.07 5.73
CA GLY A 171 -8.36 2.24 5.67
C GLY A 171 -8.42 1.33 4.43
N SER A 172 -7.99 1.81 3.25
CA SER A 172 -7.91 0.96 2.05
C SER A 172 -6.87 -0.15 2.17
N ILE A 173 -5.70 0.16 2.72
CA ILE A 173 -4.64 -0.83 2.99
C ILE A 173 -5.16 -1.90 3.96
N ASP A 174 -5.78 -1.47 5.07
CA ASP A 174 -6.29 -2.38 6.09
C ASP A 174 -7.40 -3.31 5.58
N ALA A 175 -8.29 -2.78 4.76
CA ALA A 175 -9.34 -3.56 4.12
C ALA A 175 -8.75 -4.58 3.15
N PHE A 176 -7.77 -4.19 2.32
CA PHE A 176 -7.10 -5.10 1.39
C PHE A 176 -6.38 -6.23 2.15
N VAL A 177 -5.56 -5.87 3.14
CA VAL A 177 -4.82 -6.82 3.97
C VAL A 177 -5.76 -7.81 4.64
N SER A 178 -6.92 -7.35 5.10
CA SER A 178 -7.93 -8.19 5.76
C SER A 178 -8.80 -9.03 4.81
N GLY A 179 -8.64 -8.90 3.49
CA GLY A 179 -9.45 -9.60 2.49
C GLY A 179 -10.83 -8.98 2.24
N ASN A 180 -11.08 -7.77 2.74
CA ASN A 180 -12.34 -7.04 2.56
C ASN A 180 -12.26 -6.18 1.28
N PHE A 181 -12.18 -6.83 0.13
CA PHE A 181 -11.84 -6.18 -1.15
C PHE A 181 -12.81 -5.07 -1.57
N GLY A 182 -14.12 -5.23 -1.37
CA GLY A 182 -15.06 -4.16 -1.68
C GLY A 182 -14.91 -2.94 -0.76
N THR A 183 -14.62 -3.15 0.53
CA THR A 183 -14.33 -2.05 1.47
C THR A 183 -13.02 -1.35 1.11
N CYS A 184 -12.02 -2.08 0.60
CA CYS A 184 -10.81 -1.48 0.06
C CYS A 184 -11.14 -0.51 -1.08
N ILE A 185 -11.95 -0.95 -2.04
CA ILE A 185 -12.36 -0.13 -3.20
C ILE A 185 -13.18 1.10 -2.76
N GLU A 186 -14.10 0.93 -1.82
CA GLU A 186 -14.85 2.05 -1.21
C GLU A 186 -13.94 3.08 -0.53
N ALA A 187 -12.91 2.62 0.18
CA ALA A 187 -11.93 3.48 0.82
C ALA A 187 -11.05 4.20 -0.22
N CYS A 188 -10.60 3.52 -1.29
CA CYS A 188 -9.89 4.15 -2.41
C CYS A 188 -10.69 5.31 -3.03
N ARG A 189 -12.00 5.12 -3.25
CA ARG A 189 -12.92 6.16 -3.74
C ARG A 189 -12.94 7.38 -2.80
N THR A 190 -13.02 7.12 -1.50
CA THR A 190 -13.06 8.16 -0.46
C THR A 190 -11.76 8.96 -0.45
N THR A 191 -10.62 8.27 -0.50
CA THR A 191 -9.28 8.88 -0.59
C THR A 191 -9.17 9.79 -1.81
N LEU A 192 -9.53 9.30 -3.00
CA LEU A 192 -9.39 10.03 -4.25
C LEU A 192 -10.28 11.28 -4.29
N THR A 193 -11.57 11.13 -3.93
CA THR A 193 -12.51 12.27 -3.90
C THR A 193 -12.16 13.29 -2.83
N GLY A 194 -11.69 12.83 -1.68
CA GLY A 194 -11.23 13.69 -0.59
C GLY A 194 -10.01 14.52 -1.00
N LEU A 195 -9.02 13.88 -1.65
CA LEU A 195 -7.82 14.56 -2.13
C LEU A 195 -8.14 15.63 -3.17
N PHE A 196 -8.86 15.27 -4.24
CA PHE A 196 -9.21 16.24 -5.29
C PHE A 196 -10.08 17.39 -4.78
N SER A 197 -10.91 17.16 -3.77
CA SER A 197 -11.71 18.22 -3.14
C SER A 197 -10.85 19.32 -2.49
N LYS A 198 -9.55 19.08 -2.24
CA LYS A 198 -8.60 20.11 -1.78
C LYS A 198 -8.21 21.11 -2.86
N TYR A 199 -8.46 20.77 -4.13
CA TYR A 199 -8.08 21.57 -5.29
C TYR A 199 -9.26 22.27 -5.96
N LYS A 200 -10.46 22.22 -5.37
CA LYS A 200 -11.74 22.69 -5.95
C LYS A 200 -11.89 24.20 -6.24
N GLY A 201 -10.91 25.03 -5.88
CA GLY A 201 -11.04 26.49 -5.94
C GLY A 201 -12.18 27.07 -5.07
N PRO A 202 -12.68 28.29 -5.36
CA PRO A 202 -13.66 29.00 -4.53
C PRO A 202 -15.11 28.49 -4.64
N ASP A 203 -15.45 27.70 -5.67
CA ASP A 203 -16.84 27.33 -5.95
C ASP A 203 -17.22 25.93 -5.43
N SER A 204 -18.52 25.72 -5.16
CA SER A 204 -19.01 24.59 -4.37
C SER A 204 -19.56 23.38 -5.15
N PHE A 205 -19.68 23.47 -6.49
CA PHE A 205 -20.29 22.41 -7.32
C PHE A 205 -19.25 21.37 -7.78
N ALA A 206 -19.60 20.08 -7.74
CA ALA A 206 -18.75 18.94 -8.16
C ALA A 206 -17.28 19.05 -7.71
N LYS A 207 -17.10 19.33 -6.41
CA LYS A 207 -15.83 19.77 -5.79
C LYS A 207 -14.60 18.98 -6.24
N TRP A 208 -14.72 17.65 -6.29
CA TRP A 208 -13.60 16.79 -6.67
C TRP A 208 -13.33 16.83 -8.18
N PHE A 209 -14.36 16.79 -9.04
CA PHE A 209 -14.18 16.84 -10.51
C PHE A 209 -13.49 18.14 -10.93
N ARG A 210 -13.91 19.27 -10.36
CA ARG A 210 -13.23 20.54 -10.59
C ARG A 210 -11.79 20.49 -10.09
N GLY A 211 -11.56 19.99 -8.88
CA GLY A 211 -10.21 19.86 -8.36
C GLY A 211 -9.29 19.01 -9.25
N THR A 212 -9.84 17.98 -9.91
CA THR A 212 -9.14 17.20 -10.92
C THR A 212 -8.80 18.05 -12.16
N ALA A 213 -9.75 18.80 -12.71
CA ALA A 213 -9.51 19.66 -13.86
C ALA A 213 -8.48 20.78 -13.57
N ASP A 214 -8.60 21.40 -12.39
CA ASP A 214 -7.70 22.46 -11.93
C ASP A 214 -6.27 21.91 -11.82
N ILE A 215 -6.07 20.80 -11.11
CA ILE A 215 -4.73 20.24 -10.95
C ILE A 215 -4.19 19.62 -12.24
N ALA A 216 -5.06 19.14 -13.14
CA ALA A 216 -4.66 18.66 -14.46
C ALA A 216 -4.14 19.79 -15.37
N GLY A 217 -4.47 21.05 -15.05
CA GLY A 217 -4.23 22.23 -15.89
C GLY A 217 -5.21 22.31 -17.06
N GLU A 218 -6.39 21.69 -16.92
CA GLU A 218 -7.41 21.58 -17.98
C GLU A 218 -8.57 22.57 -17.79
N TYR A 219 -8.57 23.31 -16.68
CA TYR A 219 -9.52 24.38 -16.42
C TYR A 219 -9.00 25.73 -16.92
N ASP A 220 -9.75 26.39 -17.81
CA ASP A 220 -9.38 27.67 -18.43
C ASP A 220 -10.03 28.91 -17.76
N GLY A 221 -10.74 28.71 -16.64
CA GLY A 221 -11.41 29.79 -15.91
C GLY A 221 -12.72 30.28 -16.52
N SER A 222 -13.12 29.80 -17.70
CA SER A 222 -14.19 30.42 -18.48
C SER A 222 -15.50 29.62 -18.56
N ASN A 223 -15.54 28.36 -18.11
CA ASN A 223 -16.63 27.48 -18.54
C ASN A 223 -17.20 26.51 -17.48
N MET A 224 -17.58 27.06 -16.31
CA MET A 224 -18.25 26.28 -15.26
C MET A 224 -19.63 25.75 -15.68
N GLN A 225 -20.30 26.48 -16.59
CA GLN A 225 -21.57 26.05 -17.18
C GLN A 225 -21.35 24.86 -18.12
N ASP A 226 -20.25 24.81 -18.88
CA ASP A 226 -19.91 23.65 -19.71
C ASP A 226 -19.57 22.42 -18.87
N ILE A 227 -18.77 22.54 -17.79
CA ILE A 227 -18.51 21.40 -16.90
C ILE A 227 -19.82 20.84 -16.32
N LYS A 228 -20.71 21.73 -15.85
CA LYS A 228 -22.01 21.33 -15.31
C LYS A 228 -22.92 20.70 -16.38
N ASN A 229 -23.00 21.30 -17.57
CA ASN A 229 -23.76 20.76 -18.70
C ASN A 229 -23.20 19.39 -19.16
N HIS A 230 -21.86 19.21 -19.15
CA HIS A 230 -21.21 17.94 -19.49
C HIS A 230 -21.43 16.86 -18.42
N LEU A 231 -21.40 17.21 -17.12
CA LEU A 231 -21.75 16.30 -16.01
C LEU A 231 -23.23 15.93 -15.98
N ASP A 232 -24.12 16.89 -16.22
CA ASP A 232 -25.57 16.64 -16.31
C ASP A 232 -25.91 15.80 -17.57
N ALA A 233 -25.10 15.87 -18.63
CA ALA A 233 -25.19 14.99 -19.79
C ALA A 233 -24.64 13.58 -19.50
N LEU A 234 -23.56 13.45 -18.75
CA LEU A 234 -23.00 12.16 -18.27
C LEU A 234 -23.99 11.35 -17.43
N GLY A 235 -24.85 12.02 -16.65
CA GLY A 235 -25.91 11.34 -15.90
C GLY A 235 -27.10 10.85 -16.75
N LYS A 236 -27.17 11.23 -18.03
CA LYS A 236 -28.31 10.94 -18.94
C LYS A 236 -27.93 10.20 -20.22
N ARG A 237 -26.65 10.13 -20.57
CA ARG A 237 -26.12 9.48 -21.78
C ARG A 237 -25.02 8.52 -21.36
N GLU A 238 -24.94 7.38 -22.04
CA GLU A 238 -23.86 6.42 -21.83
C GLU A 238 -22.49 7.12 -21.86
N LEU A 239 -21.54 6.64 -21.04
CA LEU A 239 -20.14 7.08 -21.05
C LEU A 239 -19.58 7.17 -22.49
N SER A 240 -20.05 6.31 -23.40
CA SER A 240 -19.71 6.27 -24.83
C SER A 240 -19.90 7.61 -25.55
N GLU A 241 -20.97 8.37 -25.28
CA GLU A 241 -21.20 9.69 -25.91
C GLU A 241 -20.28 10.77 -25.34
N PHE A 242 -19.91 10.67 -24.05
CA PHE A 242 -18.87 11.53 -23.51
C PHE A 242 -17.52 11.21 -24.15
N PHE A 243 -17.22 9.93 -24.41
CA PHE A 243 -16.00 9.38 -25.06
C PHE A 243 -16.01 9.41 -26.58
N GLU A 244 -17.05 9.92 -27.24
CA GLU A 244 -16.94 10.33 -28.64
C GLU A 244 -15.70 11.23 -28.76
N GLU A 245 -14.85 10.94 -29.76
CA GLU A 245 -13.57 11.59 -29.97
C GLU A 245 -13.76 13.10 -29.90
N ASN A 246 -13.45 13.68 -28.73
CA ASN A 246 -13.59 15.11 -28.55
C ASN A 246 -12.54 15.73 -29.49
N ILE A 247 -13.00 16.23 -30.65
CA ILE A 247 -12.16 16.77 -31.72
C ILE A 247 -11.26 17.91 -31.18
N SER A 248 -11.65 18.53 -30.07
CA SER A 248 -10.90 19.57 -29.35
C SER A 248 -9.84 19.05 -28.35
N GLY A 249 -9.92 17.80 -27.91
CA GLY A 249 -8.99 17.20 -26.95
C GLY A 249 -9.08 17.71 -25.51
N SER A 250 -10.17 18.37 -25.11
CA SER A 250 -10.35 18.97 -23.78
C SER A 250 -10.60 17.92 -22.66
N TYR A 251 -10.09 18.18 -21.45
CA TYR A 251 -10.30 17.40 -20.21
C TYR A 251 -9.79 15.93 -20.19
N LYS A 252 -8.85 15.54 -21.07
CA LYS A 252 -8.40 14.13 -21.19
C LYS A 252 -7.99 13.47 -19.86
N LYS A 253 -7.23 14.17 -19.01
CA LYS A 253 -6.78 13.63 -17.72
C LYS A 253 -7.94 13.53 -16.73
N THR A 254 -8.75 14.59 -16.65
CA THR A 254 -9.95 14.62 -15.81
C THR A 254 -10.90 13.46 -16.13
N ARG A 255 -11.05 13.16 -17.42
CA ARG A 255 -11.88 12.06 -17.90
C ARG A 255 -11.37 10.69 -17.50
N ALA A 256 -10.07 10.44 -17.67
CA ALA A 256 -9.46 9.18 -17.26
C ALA A 256 -9.65 8.94 -15.76
N ILE A 257 -9.42 9.97 -14.95
CA ILE A 257 -9.61 9.92 -13.49
C ILE A 257 -11.08 9.71 -13.14
N TYR A 258 -12.01 10.34 -13.87
CA TYR A 258 -13.44 10.12 -13.68
C TYR A 258 -13.86 8.67 -13.99
N SER A 259 -13.33 8.06 -15.05
CA SER A 259 -13.58 6.64 -15.34
C SER A 259 -13.11 5.73 -14.20
N ILE A 260 -11.94 6.01 -13.63
CA ILE A 260 -11.43 5.28 -12.47
C ILE A 260 -12.37 5.49 -11.27
N TYR A 261 -12.79 6.72 -11.00
CA TYR A 261 -13.78 7.00 -9.96
C TYR A 261 -15.11 6.25 -10.16
N SER A 262 -15.62 6.18 -11.39
CA SER A 262 -16.85 5.45 -11.72
C SER A 262 -16.69 3.98 -11.37
N MET A 263 -15.59 3.37 -11.83
CA MET A 263 -15.25 1.98 -11.55
C MET A 263 -15.11 1.70 -10.04
N LEU A 264 -14.47 2.60 -9.29
CA LEU A 264 -14.41 2.54 -7.82
C LEU A 264 -15.79 2.63 -7.16
N SER A 265 -16.73 3.35 -7.78
CA SER A 265 -18.10 3.51 -7.27
C SER A 265 -18.93 2.25 -7.52
N ASP A 266 -18.80 1.65 -8.71
CA ASP A 266 -19.57 0.47 -9.13
C ASP A 266 -19.16 -0.80 -8.36
N TYR A 267 -17.85 -1.04 -8.22
CA TYR A 267 -17.29 -2.18 -7.47
C TYR A 267 -17.32 -1.98 -5.94
N GLY A 268 -17.42 -0.72 -5.50
CA GLY A 268 -17.42 -0.34 -4.09
C GLY A 268 -18.83 -0.04 -3.58
N THR A 269 -19.17 1.25 -3.53
CA THR A 269 -20.37 1.76 -2.85
C THR A 269 -21.68 1.27 -3.48
N HIS A 270 -21.76 1.21 -4.82
CA HIS A 270 -22.99 0.83 -5.52
C HIS A 270 -23.22 -0.69 -5.58
N ARG A 271 -22.27 -1.51 -5.13
CA ARG A 271 -22.42 -2.96 -4.93
C ARG A 271 -23.63 -3.34 -4.08
N GLN A 272 -23.96 -2.52 -3.09
CA GLN A 272 -25.14 -2.74 -2.24
C GLN A 272 -26.45 -2.26 -2.90
N GLU A 273 -26.36 -1.55 -4.02
CA GLU A 273 -27.49 -0.91 -4.72
C GLU A 273 -27.94 -1.69 -5.98
N GLY A 274 -27.37 -2.88 -6.22
CA GLY A 274 -27.85 -3.83 -7.24
C GLY A 274 -26.89 -4.13 -8.40
N THR A 275 -25.61 -3.77 -8.31
CA THR A 275 -24.59 -4.25 -9.27
C THR A 275 -24.21 -5.72 -8.99
N GLU A 276 -24.03 -6.53 -10.05
CA GLU A 276 -23.77 -7.99 -9.96
C GLU A 276 -22.29 -8.36 -9.73
N GLU A 277 -21.37 -7.39 -9.77
CA GLU A 277 -19.94 -7.66 -9.73
C GLU A 277 -19.41 -7.76 -8.29
N THR A 278 -18.91 -8.96 -7.95
CA THR A 278 -18.22 -9.19 -6.67
C THR A 278 -16.73 -8.93 -6.88
N PRO A 279 -16.13 -7.93 -6.21
CA PRO A 279 -14.73 -7.57 -6.42
C PRO A 279 -13.81 -8.73 -6.05
N SER A 280 -12.96 -9.11 -7.00
CA SER A 280 -11.84 -10.02 -6.75
C SER A 280 -10.71 -9.32 -5.99
N LYS A 281 -9.74 -10.12 -5.54
CA LYS A 281 -8.52 -9.59 -4.93
C LYS A 281 -7.72 -8.75 -5.93
N GLU A 282 -7.65 -9.23 -7.16
CA GLU A 282 -6.95 -8.60 -8.28
C GLU A 282 -7.58 -7.24 -8.62
N ASP A 283 -8.92 -7.16 -8.61
CA ASP A 283 -9.64 -5.91 -8.82
C ASP A 283 -9.28 -4.89 -7.74
N ALA A 284 -9.34 -5.28 -6.46
CA ALA A 284 -9.00 -4.37 -5.36
C ALA A 284 -7.54 -3.91 -5.40
N LEU A 285 -6.62 -4.81 -5.75
CA LEU A 285 -5.20 -4.46 -5.92
C LEU A 285 -5.01 -3.47 -7.08
N MET A 286 -5.69 -3.69 -8.21
CA MET A 286 -5.67 -2.77 -9.35
C MET A 286 -6.20 -1.38 -8.94
N MET A 287 -7.35 -1.32 -8.26
CA MET A 287 -7.96 -0.07 -7.80
C MET A 287 -7.05 0.70 -6.83
N LEU A 288 -6.44 -0.01 -5.89
CA LEU A 288 -5.51 0.59 -4.93
C LEU A 288 -4.29 1.16 -5.65
N ARG A 289 -3.69 0.40 -6.57
CA ARG A 289 -2.53 0.85 -7.37
C ARG A 289 -2.86 2.05 -8.25
N MET A 290 -3.99 2.04 -8.95
CA MET A 290 -4.44 3.19 -9.72
C MET A 290 -4.66 4.42 -8.84
N THR A 291 -5.19 4.23 -7.63
CA THR A 291 -5.38 5.32 -6.67
C THR A 291 -4.04 5.88 -6.21
N GLU A 292 -3.09 5.02 -5.84
CA GLU A 292 -1.72 5.41 -5.48
C GLU A 292 -1.01 6.16 -6.60
N ASP A 293 -1.05 5.65 -7.83
CA ASP A 293 -0.39 6.27 -8.98
C ASP A 293 -0.98 7.65 -9.29
N ILE A 294 -2.30 7.84 -9.15
CA ILE A 294 -2.95 9.15 -9.26
C ILE A 294 -2.46 10.09 -8.15
N MET A 295 -2.36 9.63 -6.91
CA MET A 295 -1.89 10.45 -5.80
C MET A 295 -0.40 10.82 -5.96
N ILE A 296 0.43 9.89 -6.41
CA ILE A 296 1.85 10.13 -6.72
C ILE A 296 1.99 11.16 -7.84
N TRP A 297 1.18 11.08 -8.90
CA TRP A 297 1.15 12.09 -9.96
C TRP A 297 0.81 13.49 -9.43
N ILE A 298 -0.14 13.59 -8.50
CA ILE A 298 -0.50 14.85 -7.83
C ILE A 298 0.67 15.38 -6.98
N PHE A 299 1.31 14.49 -6.21
CA PHE A 299 2.46 14.79 -5.38
C PHE A 299 3.61 15.38 -6.21
N GLN A 300 4.00 14.70 -7.29
CA GLN A 300 5.09 15.13 -8.19
C GLN A 300 4.81 16.48 -8.87
N LYS A 301 3.53 16.79 -9.16
CA LYS A 301 3.13 18.07 -9.77
C LYS A 301 3.28 19.29 -8.87
N ARG A 302 3.43 19.09 -7.56
CA ARG A 302 3.63 20.21 -6.61
C ARG A 302 5.09 20.56 -6.37
N ASP A 303 5.98 19.61 -6.63
CA ASP A 303 7.43 19.79 -6.54
C ASP A 303 8.05 20.25 -7.88
N SER A 304 7.22 20.60 -8.87
CA SER A 304 7.59 21.17 -10.18
C SER A 304 7.05 22.57 -10.38
#